data_AF-A0A6I9MP49-F1
#
_entry.id   AF-A0A6I9MP49-F1
#
_cell.length_a   1.000
_cell.length_b   1.000
_cell.length_c   1.000
_cell.angle_alpha   90.00
_cell.angle_beta   90.00
_cell.angle_gamma   90.00
#
_symmetry.space_group_name_H-M   'P 1'
#
loop_
_entity.id
_entity.type
_entity.pdbx_description
1 polymer ?
#
loop_
_entity_poly.entity_id
_entity_poly.type
_entity_poly.pdbx_seq_one_letter_code
_entity_poly.pdbx_strand_id
1 'polypeptide(L)'
;MLSRLREQIWADWIWFPEGYGWADLTDHDGKVYPKTQDLWVTIPIALCFLVIRQIFERTVATPLASILGVTDKKRVRASPNPVLEPYFCSTSKNPTQSSIEVLSKQSSCSVRQVQRWFRRRRNQERPCKLKKFREAR
;
A
#
# COMPACT_ATOMS: atom_id res chain seq x y z
N MET A 1 -7.01 -29.68 -17.68
CA MET A 1 -7.92 -29.06 -16.69
C MET A 1 -8.51 -27.74 -17.20
N LEU A 2 -7.70 -26.80 -17.69
CA LEU A 2 -8.19 -25.52 -18.27
C LEU A 2 -9.13 -25.69 -19.49
N SER A 3 -8.93 -26.73 -20.31
CA SER A 3 -9.78 -27.07 -21.45
C SER A 3 -11.22 -27.43 -21.06
N ARG A 4 -11.40 -28.27 -20.03
CA ARG A 4 -12.72 -28.62 -19.49
C ARG A 4 -13.46 -27.42 -18.90
N LEU A 5 -12.74 -26.56 -18.17
CA LEU A 5 -13.33 -25.32 -17.64
C LEU A 5 -13.76 -24.36 -18.76
N ARG A 6 -12.95 -24.27 -19.83
CA ARG A 6 -13.29 -23.49 -21.02
C ARG A 6 -14.58 -24.01 -21.67
N GLU A 7 -14.68 -25.32 -21.90
CA GLU A 7 -15.88 -25.95 -22.48
C GLU A 7 -17.13 -25.73 -21.60
N GLN A 8 -16.97 -25.75 -20.28
CA GLN A 8 -18.07 -25.56 -19.35
C GLN A 8 -18.54 -24.10 -19.25
N ILE A 9 -17.62 -23.12 -19.37
CA ILE A 9 -17.94 -21.69 -19.42
C ILE A 9 -18.56 -21.30 -20.78
N TRP A 10 -18.12 -21.94 -21.86
CA TRP A 10 -18.58 -21.68 -23.23
C TRP A 10 -19.65 -22.67 -23.71
N ALA A 11 -20.38 -23.32 -22.80
CA ALA A 11 -21.49 -24.19 -23.19
C ALA A 11 -22.65 -23.36 -23.75
N ASP A 12 -23.33 -23.83 -24.79
CA ASP A 12 -24.38 -23.04 -25.50
C ASP A 12 -25.53 -22.63 -24.57
N TRP A 13 -25.95 -23.52 -23.67
CA TRP A 13 -27.10 -23.32 -22.78
C TRP A 13 -26.95 -22.17 -21.77
N ILE A 14 -25.72 -21.73 -21.45
CA ILE A 14 -25.52 -20.64 -20.48
C ILE A 14 -25.64 -19.26 -21.15
N TRP A 15 -25.48 -19.20 -22.48
CA TRP A 15 -25.49 -17.95 -23.25
C TRP A 15 -26.70 -17.84 -24.20
N PHE A 16 -27.30 -18.96 -24.60
CA PHE A 16 -28.38 -19.01 -25.59
C PHE A 16 -29.63 -19.77 -25.11
N PRO A 17 -30.83 -19.37 -25.58
CA PRO A 17 -32.06 -20.13 -25.39
C PRO A 17 -32.09 -21.43 -26.20
N GLU A 18 -33.02 -22.34 -25.88
CA GLU A 18 -33.14 -23.66 -26.52
C GLU A 18 -33.24 -23.55 -28.05
N GLY A 19 -32.32 -24.22 -28.76
CA GLY A 19 -32.29 -24.28 -30.23
C GLY A 19 -31.27 -23.35 -30.91
N TYR A 20 -30.52 -22.54 -30.16
CA TYR A 20 -29.44 -21.68 -30.68
C TYR A 20 -28.11 -21.97 -29.99
N GLY A 21 -26.99 -21.80 -30.70
CA GLY A 21 -25.66 -22.03 -30.12
C GLY A 21 -24.54 -21.24 -30.77
N TRP A 22 -23.31 -21.42 -30.26
CA TRP A 22 -22.09 -20.81 -30.79
C TRP A 22 -21.81 -21.20 -32.24
N ALA A 23 -22.36 -22.32 -32.72
CA ALA A 23 -22.26 -22.76 -34.11
C ALA A 23 -22.98 -21.81 -35.09
N ASP A 24 -24.06 -21.15 -34.67
CA ASP A 24 -24.81 -20.19 -35.49
C ASP A 24 -24.12 -18.83 -35.59
N LEU A 25 -23.14 -18.58 -34.72
CA LEU A 25 -22.32 -17.36 -34.68
C LEU A 25 -21.03 -17.49 -35.51
N THR A 26 -20.95 -18.50 -36.38
CA THR A 26 -19.86 -18.66 -37.34
C THR A 26 -20.11 -17.76 -38.56
N ASP A 27 -19.07 -17.14 -39.11
CA ASP A 27 -19.20 -16.23 -40.26
C ASP A 27 -19.92 -16.91 -41.44
N HIS A 28 -21.15 -16.48 -41.71
CA HIS A 28 -21.96 -16.88 -42.86
C HIS A 28 -22.58 -15.64 -43.52
N ASP A 29 -22.85 -15.73 -44.83
CA ASP A 29 -23.47 -14.66 -45.63
C ASP A 29 -22.76 -13.30 -45.60
N GLY A 30 -21.43 -13.28 -45.57
CA GLY A 30 -20.63 -12.04 -45.65
C GLY A 30 -20.77 -11.10 -44.43
N LYS A 31 -21.37 -11.58 -43.33
CA LYS A 31 -21.49 -10.85 -42.07
C LYS A 31 -20.43 -11.34 -41.10
N VAL A 32 -19.57 -10.43 -40.64
CA VAL A 32 -18.51 -10.72 -39.66
C VAL A 32 -19.10 -10.67 -38.25
N TYR A 33 -19.12 -11.80 -37.55
CA TYR A 33 -19.55 -11.86 -36.16
C TYR A 33 -18.35 -11.70 -35.20
N PRO A 34 -18.51 -10.97 -34.08
CA PRO A 34 -17.43 -10.77 -33.13
C PRO A 34 -17.06 -12.09 -32.46
N LYS A 35 -15.82 -12.55 -32.69
CA LYS A 35 -15.33 -13.80 -32.14
C LYS A 35 -14.94 -13.59 -30.69
N THR A 36 -15.32 -14.53 -29.84
CA THR A 36 -14.98 -14.56 -28.41
C THR A 36 -13.47 -14.55 -28.14
N GLN A 37 -12.67 -14.88 -29.17
CA GLN A 37 -11.22 -14.77 -29.18
C GLN A 37 -10.72 -13.32 -29.06
N ASP A 38 -11.47 -12.34 -29.58
CA ASP A 38 -11.09 -10.93 -29.51
C ASP A 38 -11.20 -10.36 -28.08
N LEU A 39 -12.01 -11.00 -27.22
CA LEU A 39 -12.12 -10.62 -25.81
C LEU A 39 -10.80 -10.84 -25.07
N TRP A 40 -9.97 -11.79 -25.49
CA TRP A 40 -8.65 -12.02 -24.88
C TRP A 40 -7.70 -10.85 -25.06
N VAL A 41 -7.87 -10.04 -26.11
CA VAL A 41 -7.06 -8.83 -26.36
C VAL A 41 -7.40 -7.72 -25.35
N THR A 42 -8.60 -7.73 -24.78
CA THR A 42 -9.00 -6.73 -23.76
C THR A 42 -8.26 -6.91 -22.43
N ILE A 43 -7.88 -8.14 -22.08
CA ILE A 43 -7.18 -8.46 -20.83
C ILE A 43 -5.79 -7.79 -20.76
N PRO A 44 -4.88 -7.98 -21.74
CA PRO A 44 -3.58 -7.31 -21.73
C PRO A 44 -3.72 -5.79 -21.85
N ILE A 45 -4.72 -5.29 -22.60
CA ILE A 45 -5.00 -3.85 -22.69
C ILE A 45 -5.38 -3.29 -21.31
N ALA A 46 -6.30 -3.94 -20.59
CA ALA A 46 -6.71 -3.53 -19.26
C ALA A 46 -5.51 -3.54 -18.28
N LEU A 47 -4.66 -4.57 -18.36
CA LEU A 47 -3.45 -4.66 -17.55
C LEU A 47 -2.45 -3.53 -17.87
N CYS A 48 -2.25 -3.21 -19.15
CA CYS A 48 -1.45 -2.06 -19.58
C CYS A 48 -2.02 -0.75 -19.03
N PHE A 49 -3.34 -0.53 -19.10
CA PHE A 49 -3.98 0.64 -18.53
C PHE A 49 -3.76 0.76 -17.02
N LEU A 50 -3.85 -0.36 -16.28
CA LEU A 50 -3.57 -0.37 -14.84
C LEU A 50 -2.11 -0.02 -14.54
N VAL A 51 -1.17 -0.56 -15.32
CA VAL A 51 0.26 -0.25 -15.17
C VAL A 51 0.53 1.22 -15.48
N ILE A 52 -0.01 1.76 -16.58
CA ILE A 52 0.13 3.17 -16.96
C ILE A 52 -0.44 4.07 -15.87
N ARG A 53 -1.64 3.74 -15.37
CA ARG A 53 -2.26 4.46 -14.26
C ARG A 53 -1.37 4.43 -13.01
N GLN A 54 -0.85 3.27 -12.64
CA GLN A 54 0.02 3.12 -11.47
C GLN A 54 1.34 3.89 -11.62
N ILE A 55 1.90 3.93 -12.83
CA ILE A 55 3.08 4.72 -13.16
C ILE A 55 2.73 6.20 -13.03
N PHE A 56 1.65 6.68 -13.64
CA PHE A 56 1.21 8.07 -13.55
C PHE A 56 0.96 8.51 -12.11
N GLU A 57 0.26 7.70 -11.31
CA GLU A 57 0.06 7.96 -9.89
C GLU A 57 1.40 8.04 -9.15
N ARG A 58 2.37 7.18 -9.46
CA ARG A 58 3.70 7.28 -8.83
C ARG A 58 4.54 8.43 -9.37
N THR A 59 4.54 8.72 -10.66
CA THR A 59 5.39 9.75 -11.28
C THR A 59 4.83 11.15 -11.11
N VAL A 60 3.51 11.31 -10.97
CA VAL A 60 2.86 12.61 -10.79
C VAL A 60 2.41 12.82 -9.35
N ALA A 61 1.77 11.84 -8.70
CA ALA A 61 1.29 12.06 -7.33
C ALA A 61 2.45 12.14 -6.32
N THR A 62 3.59 11.48 -6.55
CA THR A 62 4.74 11.60 -5.63
C THR A 62 5.46 12.95 -5.70
N PRO A 63 5.80 13.53 -6.86
CA PRO A 63 6.35 14.89 -6.88
C PRO A 63 5.28 15.91 -6.49
N LEU A 64 4.01 15.71 -6.84
CA LEU A 64 2.93 16.61 -6.42
C LEU A 64 2.76 16.59 -4.90
N ALA A 65 2.81 15.42 -4.26
CA ALA A 65 2.87 15.30 -2.80
C ALA A 65 4.12 15.94 -2.20
N SER A 66 5.27 15.85 -2.88
CA SER A 66 6.51 16.52 -2.45
C SER A 66 6.40 18.05 -2.54
N ILE A 67 5.82 18.58 -3.61
CA ILE A 67 5.61 20.02 -3.83
C ILE A 67 4.58 20.58 -2.83
N LEU A 68 3.49 19.83 -2.57
CA LEU A 68 2.51 20.16 -1.53
C LEU A 68 3.04 19.96 -0.09
N GLY A 69 4.31 19.58 0.08
CA GLY A 69 4.93 19.43 1.41
C GLY A 69 4.39 18.23 2.21
N VAL A 70 3.65 17.31 1.57
CA VAL A 70 3.24 16.02 2.12
C VAL A 70 4.40 15.03 1.93
N THR A 71 5.55 15.37 2.48
CA THR A 71 6.66 14.43 2.59
C THR A 71 6.44 13.62 3.86
N ASP A 72 6.21 12.32 3.71
CA ASP A 72 6.30 11.36 4.80
C ASP A 72 7.79 11.25 5.19
N LYS A 73 8.34 12.31 5.82
CA LYS A 73 9.71 12.31 6.33
C LYS A 73 9.76 11.16 7.32
N LYS A 74 10.35 10.02 6.91
CA LYS A 74 10.64 8.88 7.78
C LYS A 74 11.43 9.44 8.95
N ARG A 75 10.73 9.65 10.08
CA ARG A 75 11.33 10.28 11.25
C ARG A 75 12.39 9.32 11.77
N VAL A 76 13.59 9.83 12.01
CA VAL A 76 14.73 9.05 12.47
C VAL A 76 14.32 8.27 13.72
N ARG A 77 14.35 6.94 13.63
CA ARG A 77 14.10 6.07 14.78
C ARG A 77 15.18 6.32 15.83
N ALA A 78 14.75 6.40 17.07
CA ALA A 78 15.64 6.43 18.22
C ALA A 78 16.37 5.09 18.28
N SER A 79 17.65 5.10 18.66
CA SER A 79 18.44 3.88 18.84
C SER A 79 17.74 2.98 19.86
N PRO A 80 17.57 1.68 19.65
CA PRO A 80 17.05 0.81 20.70
C PRO A 80 18.00 0.88 21.90
N ASN A 81 17.49 1.26 23.07
CA ASN A 81 18.25 1.27 24.31
C ASN A 81 17.41 0.56 25.39
N PRO A 82 17.88 -0.58 25.93
CA PRO A 82 17.10 -1.42 26.84
C PRO A 82 16.80 -0.75 28.18
N VAL A 83 17.49 0.35 28.54
CA VAL A 83 17.24 1.11 29.77
C VAL A 83 16.24 2.24 29.54
N LEU A 84 16.33 2.93 28.41
CA LEU A 84 15.51 4.12 28.13
C LEU A 84 14.08 3.75 27.68
N GLU A 85 13.90 2.64 26.94
CA GLU A 85 12.60 2.24 26.41
C GLU A 85 11.61 1.82 27.52
N PRO A 86 11.99 0.99 28.52
CA PRO A 86 11.08 0.66 29.63
C PRO A 86 10.69 1.90 30.43
N TYR A 87 11.64 2.78 30.75
CA TYR A 87 11.37 4.02 31.48
C TYR A 87 10.38 4.93 30.72
N PHE A 88 10.54 5.04 29.39
CA PHE A 88 9.65 5.83 28.54
C PHE A 88 8.22 5.28 28.53
N CYS A 89 8.06 3.95 28.51
CA CYS A 89 6.76 3.29 28.47
C CYS A 89 6.06 3.24 29.84
N SER A 90 6.80 3.02 30.93
CA SER A 90 6.22 2.78 32.26
C SER A 90 6.16 4.02 33.16
N THR A 91 7.11 4.95 33.02
CA THR A 91 7.31 6.01 34.01
C THR A 91 6.91 7.39 33.47
N SER A 92 7.64 7.91 32.48
CA SER A 92 7.35 9.24 31.94
C SER A 92 7.98 9.46 30.56
N LYS A 93 7.22 10.14 29.69
CA LYS A 93 7.68 10.60 28.38
C LYS A 93 8.56 11.86 28.44
N ASN A 94 8.49 12.60 29.56
CA ASN A 94 9.23 13.83 29.82
C ASN A 94 9.99 13.70 31.15
N PRO A 95 11.19 13.10 31.15
CA PRO A 95 11.98 12.95 32.37
C PRO A 95 12.46 14.30 32.91
N THR A 96 12.50 14.44 34.25
CA THR A 96 13.10 15.56 34.96
C THR A 96 14.63 15.49 34.88
N GLN A 97 15.32 16.61 35.10
CA GLN A 97 16.79 16.67 35.03
C GLN A 97 17.48 15.61 35.92
N SER A 98 16.97 15.39 37.13
CA SER A 98 17.47 14.37 38.05
C SER A 98 17.34 12.94 37.49
N SER A 99 16.23 12.60 36.84
CA SER A 99 16.06 11.27 36.24
C SER A 99 16.89 11.09 34.98
N ILE A 100 17.17 12.17 34.22
CA ILE A 100 18.09 12.10 33.07
C ILE A 100 19.51 11.77 33.54
N GLU A 101 19.96 12.31 34.67
CA GLU A 101 21.28 12.00 35.23
C GLU A 101 21.38 10.54 35.70
N VAL A 102 20.33 10.02 36.34
CA VAL A 102 20.24 8.60 36.73
C VAL A 102 20.27 7.70 35.49
N LEU A 103 19.46 8.02 34.48
CA LEU A 103 19.40 7.26 33.22
C LEU A 103 20.72 7.33 32.45
N SER A 104 21.42 8.46 32.49
CA SER A 104 22.74 8.64 31.89
C SER A 104 23.76 7.68 32.51
N LYS A 105 23.76 7.56 33.85
CA LYS A 105 24.61 6.61 34.58
C LYS A 105 24.25 5.15 34.26
N GLN A 106 22.97 4.81 34.22
CA GLN A 106 22.50 3.44 33.96
C GLN A 106 22.71 2.97 32.51
N SER A 107 22.63 3.88 31.54
CA SER A 107 22.72 3.55 30.11
C SER A 107 24.11 3.78 29.51
N SER A 108 25.10 4.17 30.32
CA SER A 108 26.45 4.58 29.89
C SER A 108 26.44 5.62 28.76
N CYS A 109 25.36 6.40 28.65
CA CYS A 109 25.16 7.44 27.65
C CYS A 109 25.32 8.81 28.28
N SER A 110 25.76 9.82 27.53
CA SER A 110 25.75 11.20 28.00
C SER A 110 24.34 11.74 28.21
N VAL A 111 24.19 12.68 29.15
CA VAL A 111 22.95 13.45 29.39
C VAL A 111 22.34 13.98 28.08
N ARG A 112 23.18 14.51 27.18
CA ARG A 112 22.75 15.03 25.87
C ARG A 112 22.22 13.94 24.93
N GLN A 113 22.80 12.73 24.96
CA GLN A 113 22.32 11.59 24.18
C GLN A 113 20.96 11.10 24.69
N VAL A 114 20.79 11.02 26.02
CA VAL A 114 19.52 10.66 26.64
C VAL A 114 18.43 11.68 26.26
N GLN A 115 18.68 12.97 26.42
CA GLN A 115 17.75 14.03 25.99
C GLN A 115 17.39 13.95 24.50
N ARG A 116 18.40 13.77 23.64
CA ARG A 116 18.22 13.61 22.19
C ARG A 116 17.37 12.37 21.87
N TRP A 117 17.58 11.29 22.61
CA TRP A 117 16.82 10.05 22.48
C TRP A 117 15.35 10.26 22.83
N PHE A 118 15.03 10.84 24.00
CA PHE A 118 13.65 11.14 24.40
C PHE A 118 12.93 12.07 23.41
N ARG A 119 13.65 13.06 22.86
CA ARG A 119 13.12 13.93 21.80
C ARG A 119 12.80 13.15 20.52
N ARG A 120 13.69 12.26 20.07
CA ARG A 120 13.47 11.41 18.88
C ARG A 120 12.35 10.39 19.11
N ARG A 121 12.23 9.81 20.31
CA ARG A 121 11.19 8.82 20.66
C ARG A 121 9.79 9.44 20.71
N ARG A 122 9.65 10.64 21.31
CA ARG A 122 8.38 11.41 21.25
C ARG A 122 8.00 11.79 19.81
N ASN A 123 8.98 12.16 18.99
CA ASN A 123 8.72 12.46 17.58
C ASN A 123 8.31 11.21 16.76
N GLN A 124 8.65 9.99 17.18
CA GLN A 124 8.14 8.78 16.54
C GLN A 124 6.68 8.48 16.89
N GLU A 125 6.24 8.78 18.12
CA GLU A 125 4.84 8.56 18.51
C GLU A 125 3.86 9.50 17.81
N ARG A 126 4.29 10.70 17.43
CA ARG A 126 3.43 11.64 16.70
C ARG A 126 2.97 10.99 15.37
N PRO A 127 1.68 10.69 15.18
CA PRO A 127 1.24 10.01 13.97
C PRO A 127 1.50 10.90 12.74
N CYS A 128 1.96 10.31 11.64
CA CYS A 128 2.12 11.04 10.39
C CYS A 128 0.76 11.59 9.92
N LYS A 129 0.78 12.74 9.22
CA LYS A 129 -0.45 13.34 8.69
C LYS A 129 -1.24 12.36 7.82
N LEU A 130 -0.54 11.51 7.06
CA LEU A 130 -1.13 10.44 6.26
C LEU A 130 -1.79 9.35 7.11
N LYS A 131 -1.22 8.99 8.27
CA LYS A 131 -1.83 8.04 9.21
C LYS A 131 -3.12 8.62 9.80
N LYS A 132 -3.09 9.89 10.25
CA LYS A 132 -4.30 10.59 10.71
C LYS A 132 -5.38 10.70 9.63
N PHE A 133 -4.99 10.99 8.39
CA PHE A 133 -5.92 11.12 7.27
C PHE A 133 -6.59 9.78 6.90
N ARG A 134 -5.89 8.66 7.06
CA ARG A 134 -6.46 7.31 6.86
C ARG A 134 -7.34 6.83 8.01
N GLU A 135 -7.11 7.31 9.23
CA GLU A 135 -7.85 6.92 10.44
C GLU A 135 -9.09 7.78 10.68
N ALA A 136 -9.20 8.95 10.05
CA ALA A 136 -10.43 9.73 10.00
C ALA A 136 -11.38 9.09 8.97
N ARG A 137 -12.21 8.15 9.45
CA ARG A 137 -13.34 7.60 8.71
C ARG A 137 -14.64 8.10 9.31
#